data_AF-A0A972ZX99-F1
#
_entry.id   AF-A0A972ZX99-F1
#
_cell.length_a   1.000
_cell.length_b   1.000
_cell.length_c   1.000
_cell.angle_alpha   90.00
_cell.angle_beta   90.00
_cell.angle_gamma   90.00
#
_symmetry.space_group_name_H-M   'P 1'
#
loop_
_entity.id
_entity.type
_entity.pdbx_description
1 polymer ?
#
loop_
_entity_poly.entity_id
_entity_poly.type
_entity_poly.pdbx_seq_one_letter_code
_entity_poly.pdbx_strand_id
1 'polypeptide(L)'
;MKRDKLYHGMWPMRVCMTAVILCGAPAWCLPNVELMLEQSPSDAGRVTPGIGVHRFMPNTQIEVTAIPQQGFQFAYWLGDVSDPTASTTSVHLNDSKAIVAVYEPIAPAPGDDEDLRRNGGVSGGGGGGGGLRPSYADFFAAAFSAPGGSLSTGQSVTYQVIASEPVPEPATLFLLGLGGLALARRRKRCSSL
;
A
#
# COMPACT_ATOMS: atom_id res chain seq x y z
N MET A 1 -67.44 22.98 53.79
CA MET A 1 -67.56 22.51 52.39
C MET A 1 -66.21 22.76 51.71
N LYS A 2 -65.19 21.93 51.88
CA LYS A 2 -64.88 20.67 51.18
C LYS A 2 -64.99 20.82 49.65
N ARG A 3 -63.86 20.95 48.96
CA ARG A 3 -63.61 20.54 47.57
C ARG A 3 -62.11 20.65 47.31
N ASP A 4 -61.46 19.60 47.78
CA ASP A 4 -60.05 19.33 47.69
C ASP A 4 -59.89 18.28 46.58
N LYS A 5 -58.88 18.47 45.73
CA LYS A 5 -58.21 17.45 44.90
C LYS A 5 -58.98 16.86 43.71
N LEU A 6 -58.62 17.32 42.50
CA LEU A 6 -58.68 16.52 41.27
C LEU A 6 -57.67 17.02 40.21
N TYR A 7 -56.43 17.26 40.64
CA TYR A 7 -55.27 17.33 39.73
C TYR A 7 -54.19 16.37 40.24
N HIS A 8 -54.54 15.09 40.29
CA HIS A 8 -53.57 14.01 40.46
C HIS A 8 -53.97 12.90 39.49
N GLY A 9 -53.15 12.65 38.47
CA GLY A 9 -53.15 11.31 37.88
C GLY A 9 -52.97 11.16 36.36
N MET A 10 -52.61 12.19 35.57
CA MET A 10 -52.47 11.94 34.11
C MET A 10 -51.43 12.79 33.37
N TRP A 11 -50.43 13.35 34.07
CA TRP A 11 -49.43 14.24 33.45
C TRP A 11 -47.94 13.96 33.69
N PRO A 12 -47.48 12.80 34.21
CA PRO A 12 -46.09 12.39 34.03
C PRO A 12 -45.91 11.27 32.99
N MET A 13 -46.95 10.50 32.66
CA MET A 13 -46.82 9.31 31.80
C MET A 13 -46.63 9.62 30.31
N ARG A 14 -46.96 10.83 29.86
CA ARG A 14 -46.75 11.26 28.47
C ARG A 14 -45.41 11.95 28.21
N VAL A 15 -44.68 12.33 29.27
CA VAL A 15 -43.35 12.95 29.14
C VAL A 15 -42.25 11.89 29.10
N CYS A 16 -42.41 10.77 29.81
CA CYS A 16 -41.48 9.64 29.69
C CYS A 16 -41.55 8.95 28.32
N MET A 17 -42.74 8.83 27.72
CA MET A 17 -42.86 8.13 26.43
C MET A 17 -42.33 8.96 25.25
N THR A 18 -42.27 10.29 25.35
CA THR A 18 -41.61 11.15 24.36
C THR A 18 -40.12 11.33 24.62
N ALA A 19 -39.65 11.16 25.86
CA ALA A 19 -38.21 11.17 26.19
C ALA A 19 -37.47 9.90 25.73
N VAL A 20 -38.16 8.76 25.62
CA VAL A 20 -37.55 7.50 25.14
C VAL A 20 -37.38 7.47 23.61
N ILE A 21 -38.06 8.36 22.86
CA ILE A 21 -37.94 8.44 21.39
C ILE A 21 -36.76 9.34 20.95
N LEU A 22 -36.09 10.03 21.88
CA LEU A 22 -34.89 10.84 21.60
C LEU A 22 -33.57 10.11 21.89
N CYS A 23 -33.61 8.87 22.37
CA CYS A 23 -32.42 8.01 22.56
C CYS A 23 -32.52 6.75 21.68
N GLY A 24 -33.14 6.89 20.50
CA GLY A 24 -33.44 5.80 19.57
C GLY A 24 -32.94 6.05 18.15
N ALA A 25 -32.00 6.97 17.94
CA ALA A 25 -31.12 6.79 16.80
C ALA A 25 -30.29 5.53 17.15
N PRO A 26 -30.37 4.41 16.38
CA PRO A 26 -29.35 3.40 16.54
C PRO A 26 -28.05 4.16 16.37
N ALA A 27 -27.12 4.11 17.32
CA ALA A 27 -25.78 4.60 17.05
C ALA A 27 -25.41 3.97 15.72
N TRP A 28 -25.29 4.81 14.68
CA TRP A 28 -25.13 4.36 13.31
C TRP A 28 -23.79 3.66 13.33
N CYS A 29 -23.81 2.35 13.54
CA CYS A 29 -22.64 1.50 13.53
C CYS A 29 -22.26 1.33 12.07
N LEU A 30 -21.95 2.46 11.44
CA LEU A 30 -21.48 2.53 10.08
C LEU A 30 -20.13 1.83 10.08
N PRO A 31 -19.93 0.83 9.18
CA PRO A 31 -18.63 0.22 9.05
C PRO A 31 -17.64 1.30 8.63
N ASN A 32 -16.47 1.34 9.30
CA ASN A 32 -15.37 2.19 8.87
C ASN A 32 -14.88 1.71 7.49
N VAL A 33 -14.37 2.65 6.71
CA VAL A 33 -13.68 2.38 5.45
C VAL A 33 -12.17 2.40 5.68
N GLU A 34 -11.46 1.50 5.01
CA GLU A 34 -10.00 1.39 5.12
C GLU A 34 -9.32 2.02 3.92
N LEU A 35 -8.34 2.89 4.18
CA LEU A 35 -7.45 3.45 3.17
C LEU A 35 -6.05 2.88 3.36
N MET A 36 -5.56 2.16 2.35
CA MET A 36 -4.17 1.72 2.27
C MET A 36 -3.37 2.75 1.47
N LEU A 37 -2.32 3.31 2.07
CA LEU A 37 -1.36 4.19 1.40
C LEU A 37 -0.03 3.48 1.26
N GLU A 38 0.51 3.45 0.04
CA GLU A 38 1.84 2.94 -0.26
C GLU A 38 2.67 3.94 -1.07
N GLN A 39 3.96 3.65 -1.23
CA GLN A 39 4.86 4.42 -2.09
C GLN A 39 5.75 3.48 -2.92
N SER A 40 6.12 3.94 -4.10
CA SER A 40 7.05 3.24 -4.98
C SER A 40 7.97 4.25 -5.70
N PRO A 41 9.31 4.08 -5.63
CA PRO A 41 10.05 3.10 -4.83
C PRO A 41 9.92 3.28 -3.30
N SER A 42 10.26 2.24 -2.54
CA SER A 42 10.37 2.36 -1.07
C SER A 42 11.45 3.40 -0.74
N ASP A 43 11.14 4.33 0.16
CA ASP A 43 12.02 5.43 0.60
C ASP A 43 12.24 6.55 -0.43
N ALA A 44 11.47 6.57 -1.53
CA ALA A 44 11.54 7.66 -2.50
C ALA A 44 10.91 8.98 -2.01
N GLY A 45 10.14 8.93 -0.92
CA GLY A 45 9.37 10.06 -0.42
C GLY A 45 8.82 9.86 0.98
N ARG A 46 7.99 10.83 1.38
CA ARG A 46 7.12 10.78 2.55
C ARG A 46 5.70 11.07 2.11
N VAL A 47 4.77 10.22 2.54
CA VAL A 47 3.33 10.40 2.32
C VAL A 47 2.66 10.82 3.63
N THR A 48 1.71 11.76 3.58
CA THR A 48 0.83 12.17 4.70
C THR A 48 -0.60 11.81 4.34
N PRO A 49 -1.38 11.12 5.22
CA PRO A 49 -1.18 10.88 6.66
C PRO A 49 -0.14 9.82 7.08
N GLY A 50 0.50 9.14 6.13
CA GLY A 50 1.50 8.11 6.39
C GLY A 50 1.26 6.87 5.54
N ILE A 51 2.29 6.05 5.36
CA ILE A 51 2.15 4.76 4.68
C ILE A 51 1.47 3.76 5.63
N GLY A 52 0.64 2.88 5.08
CA GLY A 52 -0.09 1.84 5.80
C GLY A 52 -1.61 1.99 5.73
N VAL A 53 -2.29 1.22 6.57
CA VAL A 53 -3.76 1.17 6.63
C VAL A 53 -4.28 2.20 7.62
N HIS A 54 -5.18 3.06 7.15
CA HIS A 54 -5.88 4.08 7.93
C HIS A 54 -7.38 3.80 7.92
N ARG A 55 -8.06 4.12 9.02
CA ARG A 55 -9.51 3.89 9.15
C ARG A 55 -10.24 5.22 9.26
N PHE A 56 -11.24 5.39 8.41
CA PHE A 56 -12.05 6.60 8.35
C PHE A 56 -13.54 6.28 8.40
N MET A 57 -14.34 7.29 8.70
CA MET A 57 -15.79 7.20 8.54
C MET A 57 -16.13 7.15 7.04
N PRO A 58 -17.20 6.46 6.63
CA PRO A 58 -17.61 6.45 5.23
C PRO A 58 -18.02 7.86 4.76
N ASN A 59 -17.85 8.10 3.46
CA ASN A 59 -18.15 9.37 2.77
C ASN A 59 -17.32 10.57 3.27
N THR A 60 -16.16 10.34 3.87
CA THR A 60 -15.22 11.42 4.20
C THR A 60 -14.32 11.76 3.02
N GLN A 61 -14.02 13.03 2.85
CA GLN A 61 -12.96 13.49 1.97
C GLN A 61 -11.70 13.72 2.80
N ILE A 62 -10.59 13.09 2.38
CA ILE A 62 -9.29 13.30 3.01
C ILE A 62 -8.34 13.96 2.01
N GLU A 63 -7.34 14.66 2.53
CA GLU A 63 -6.25 15.20 1.73
C GLU A 63 -5.02 14.30 1.91
N VAL A 64 -4.39 13.94 0.80
CA VAL A 64 -3.15 13.17 0.77
C VAL A 64 -2.05 14.00 0.13
N THR A 65 -0.85 13.94 0.70
CA THR A 65 0.30 14.72 0.24
C THR A 65 1.51 13.83 0.08
N ALA A 66 2.17 13.91 -1.07
CA ALA A 66 3.41 13.24 -1.40
C ALA A 66 4.56 14.26 -1.42
N ILE A 67 5.54 14.08 -0.53
CA ILE A 67 6.75 14.89 -0.45
C ILE A 67 7.92 14.03 -0.95
N PRO A 68 8.53 14.34 -2.11
CA PRO A 68 9.66 13.55 -2.61
C PRO A 68 10.93 13.76 -1.77
N GLN A 69 11.76 12.74 -1.68
CA GLN A 69 13.11 12.85 -1.12
C GLN A 69 14.11 13.38 -2.17
N GLN A 70 15.32 13.72 -1.71
CA GLN A 70 16.40 14.19 -2.59
C GLN A 70 16.72 13.18 -3.69
N GLY A 71 16.83 13.66 -4.93
CA GLY A 71 17.10 12.81 -6.10
C GLY A 71 15.87 12.14 -6.68
N PHE A 72 14.68 12.37 -6.12
CA PHE A 72 13.39 11.92 -6.66
C PHE A 72 12.46 13.09 -6.96
N GLN A 73 11.55 12.88 -7.89
CA GLN A 73 10.41 13.73 -8.15
C GLN A 73 9.13 12.92 -8.01
N PHE A 74 8.05 13.56 -7.54
CA PHE A 74 6.73 12.95 -7.57
C PHE A 74 6.27 12.84 -9.04
N ALA A 75 5.86 11.64 -9.44
CA ALA A 75 5.38 11.39 -10.78
C ALA A 75 3.84 11.48 -10.84
N TYR A 76 3.16 10.62 -10.06
CA TYR A 76 1.69 10.58 -9.98
C TYR A 76 1.21 9.66 -8.85
N TRP A 77 -0.07 9.73 -8.53
CA TRP A 77 -0.78 8.79 -7.68
C TRP A 77 -1.42 7.68 -8.51
N LEU A 78 -1.28 6.44 -8.08
CA LEU A 78 -2.09 5.31 -8.55
C LEU A 78 -3.28 5.10 -7.60
N GLY A 79 -4.45 4.87 -8.16
CA GLY A 79 -5.67 4.62 -7.41
C GLY A 79 -6.75 5.68 -7.69
N ASP A 80 -7.75 5.71 -6.82
CA ASP A 80 -8.89 6.61 -6.95
C ASP A 80 -8.65 7.90 -6.15
N VAL A 81 -8.16 8.92 -6.86
CA VAL A 81 -7.86 10.27 -6.34
C VAL A 81 -8.45 11.32 -7.28
N SER A 82 -8.76 12.51 -6.75
CA SER A 82 -9.34 13.60 -7.55
C SER A 82 -8.41 14.10 -8.66
N ASP A 83 -7.11 14.22 -8.36
CA ASP A 83 -6.06 14.59 -9.32
C ASP A 83 -4.84 13.68 -9.12
N PRO A 84 -4.57 12.76 -10.06
CA PRO A 84 -3.41 11.86 -9.98
C PRO A 84 -2.06 12.57 -10.14
N THR A 85 -2.01 13.71 -10.80
CA THR A 85 -0.76 14.41 -11.14
C THR A 85 -0.36 15.47 -10.11
N ALA A 86 -1.29 15.90 -9.28
CA ALA A 86 -1.02 16.81 -8.18
C ALA A 86 -0.37 16.09 -6.99
N SER A 87 0.76 16.61 -6.49
CA SER A 87 1.46 16.07 -5.30
C SER A 87 0.59 16.13 -4.04
N THR A 88 -0.33 17.09 -3.97
CA THR A 88 -1.39 17.18 -2.97
C THR A 88 -2.72 16.99 -3.67
N THR A 89 -3.49 15.99 -3.24
CA THR A 89 -4.78 15.67 -3.86
C THR A 89 -5.78 15.21 -2.81
N SER A 90 -7.05 15.16 -3.19
CA SER A 90 -8.12 14.71 -2.30
C SER A 90 -8.65 13.34 -2.70
N VAL A 91 -9.10 12.58 -1.70
CA VAL A 91 -9.62 11.22 -1.85
C VAL A 91 -11.00 11.16 -1.21
N HIS A 92 -12.00 10.72 -1.99
CA HIS A 92 -13.35 10.49 -1.50
C HIS A 92 -13.51 9.05 -1.04
N LEU A 93 -13.62 8.83 0.27
CA LEU A 93 -13.69 7.50 0.87
C LEU A 93 -15.14 7.00 0.97
N ASN A 94 -15.72 6.64 -0.17
CA ASN A 94 -17.04 5.99 -0.23
C ASN A 94 -16.94 4.48 0.09
N ASP A 95 -15.79 3.88 -0.23
CA ASP A 95 -15.44 2.48 -0.01
C ASP A 95 -13.97 2.37 0.43
N SER A 96 -13.54 1.17 0.82
CA SER A 96 -12.12 0.92 1.11
C SER A 96 -11.29 1.01 -0.17
N LYS A 97 -10.13 1.69 -0.09
CA LYS A 97 -9.30 2.04 -1.25
C LYS A 97 -7.81 1.78 -0.96
N ALA A 98 -7.05 1.54 -2.02
CA ALA A 98 -5.60 1.48 -1.99
C ALA A 98 -5.03 2.52 -2.96
N ILE A 99 -4.10 3.33 -2.48
CA ILE A 99 -3.47 4.41 -3.23
C ILE A 99 -1.95 4.27 -3.10
N VAL A 100 -1.23 4.47 -4.20
CA VAL A 100 0.23 4.40 -4.24
C VAL A 100 0.80 5.71 -4.77
N ALA A 101 1.72 6.33 -4.01
CA ALA A 101 2.52 7.45 -4.50
C ALA A 101 3.66 6.92 -5.38
N VAL A 102 3.70 7.32 -6.65
CA VAL A 102 4.77 6.95 -7.58
C VAL A 102 5.78 8.08 -7.69
N TYR A 103 7.05 7.73 -7.55
CA TYR A 103 8.18 8.64 -7.66
C TYR A 103 9.14 8.16 -8.74
N GLU A 104 9.82 9.12 -9.37
CA GLU A 104 10.82 8.87 -10.39
C GLU A 104 12.16 9.50 -9.98
N PRO A 105 13.31 8.87 -10.27
CA PRO A 105 14.61 9.49 -10.08
C PRO A 105 14.75 10.74 -10.96
N ILE A 106 15.29 11.82 -10.40
CA ILE A 106 15.67 12.99 -11.17
C ILE A 106 16.95 12.64 -11.92
N ALA A 107 16.87 12.62 -13.25
CA ALA A 107 18.06 12.45 -14.08
C ALA A 107 19.06 13.57 -13.75
N PRO A 108 20.34 13.25 -13.45
CA PRO A 108 21.35 14.28 -13.30
C PRO A 108 21.40 15.09 -14.60
N ALA A 109 21.44 16.42 -14.48
CA ALA A 109 21.62 17.28 -15.64
C ALA A 109 22.80 16.75 -16.47
N PRO A 110 22.69 16.66 -17.80
CA PRO A 110 23.82 16.29 -18.65
C PRO A 110 24.94 17.28 -18.39
N GLY A 111 25.93 16.86 -17.60
CA GLY A 111 26.97 17.75 -17.11
C GLY A 111 27.89 18.14 -18.25
N ASP A 112 28.06 19.44 -18.41
CA ASP A 112 29.27 20.26 -18.63
C ASP A 112 30.68 19.62 -18.52
N ASP A 113 30.86 18.34 -18.86
CA ASP A 113 32.17 17.69 -18.93
C ASP A 113 33.04 18.15 -20.13
N GLU A 114 32.53 19.11 -20.93
CA GLU A 114 33.27 19.75 -22.02
C GLU A 114 34.36 20.72 -21.55
N ASP A 115 34.28 21.31 -20.34
CA ASP A 115 35.26 22.35 -19.94
C ASP A 115 36.59 21.78 -19.39
N LEU A 116 36.59 20.50 -18.96
CA LEU A 116 37.83 19.80 -18.58
C LEU A 116 38.55 19.18 -19.79
N ARG A 117 37.86 18.98 -20.92
CA ARG A 117 38.47 18.46 -22.16
C ARG A 117 39.14 19.54 -23.01
N ARG A 118 38.68 20.80 -22.93
CA ARG A 118 39.17 21.86 -23.82
C ARG A 118 40.42 22.59 -23.35
N ASN A 119 40.76 22.61 -22.05
CA ASN A 119 41.86 23.47 -21.55
C ASN A 119 42.96 22.73 -20.74
N GLY A 120 42.95 21.40 -20.74
CA GLY A 120 43.91 20.56 -20.00
C GLY A 120 45.12 20.14 -20.83
N GLY A 121 45.97 21.09 -21.22
CA GLY A 121 47.33 20.77 -21.67
C GLY A 121 48.17 20.26 -20.51
N VAL A 122 48.12 18.95 -20.22
CA VAL A 122 49.10 18.27 -19.35
C VAL A 122 49.48 16.94 -19.99
N SER A 123 50.68 16.93 -20.54
CA SER A 123 51.46 15.72 -20.77
C SER A 123 51.86 15.15 -19.40
N GLY A 124 51.57 13.90 -19.12
CA GLY A 124 52.07 13.21 -17.93
C GLY A 124 51.41 11.86 -17.73
N GLY A 125 52.16 10.78 -17.95
CA GLY A 125 51.67 9.42 -17.77
C GLY A 125 51.45 9.03 -16.30
N GLY A 126 50.75 7.92 -16.10
CA GLY A 126 50.79 7.14 -14.86
C GLY A 126 49.44 6.81 -14.24
N GLY A 127 49.22 5.50 -14.02
CA GLY A 127 48.43 4.98 -12.89
C GLY A 127 46.91 4.98 -13.04
N GLY A 128 46.36 3.83 -13.44
CA GLY A 128 44.94 3.52 -13.27
C GLY A 128 44.56 3.52 -11.79
N GLY A 129 43.67 4.44 -11.44
CA GLY A 129 43.05 4.58 -10.13
C GLY A 129 41.82 5.46 -10.29
N GLY A 130 40.89 5.04 -11.16
CA GLY A 130 39.66 5.76 -11.44
C GLY A 130 38.84 5.87 -10.16
N GLY A 131 38.64 7.10 -9.70
CA GLY A 131 37.83 7.41 -8.53
C GLY A 131 36.43 6.82 -8.67
N LEU A 132 36.00 6.14 -7.61
CA LEU A 132 34.61 5.76 -7.42
C LEU A 132 33.80 7.05 -7.30
N ARG A 133 33.37 7.62 -8.42
CA ARG A 133 32.24 8.56 -8.43
C ARG A 133 31.02 7.67 -8.19
N PRO A 134 30.41 7.69 -6.98
CA PRO A 134 29.23 6.87 -6.75
C PRO A 134 28.16 7.34 -7.71
N SER A 135 27.75 6.44 -8.58
CA SER A 135 26.57 6.64 -9.41
C SER A 135 25.35 6.21 -8.62
N TYR A 136 24.18 6.73 -8.99
CA TYR A 136 22.92 6.40 -8.33
C TYR A 136 22.62 4.88 -8.30
N ALA A 137 23.18 4.10 -9.23
CA ALA A 137 23.09 2.65 -9.25
C ALA A 137 23.85 1.96 -8.10
N ASP A 138 24.87 2.62 -7.54
CA ASP A 138 25.70 2.05 -6.46
C ASP A 138 24.97 2.05 -5.10
N PHE A 139 23.91 2.86 -4.92
CA PHE A 139 23.08 2.87 -3.70
C PHE A 139 22.10 1.69 -3.63
N PHE A 140 21.68 1.15 -4.78
CA PHE A 140 20.85 -0.06 -4.84
C PHE A 140 21.67 -1.36 -4.73
N ALA A 141 22.99 -1.26 -4.79
CA ALA A 141 23.89 -2.40 -4.58
C ALA A 141 24.13 -2.72 -3.08
N ALA A 142 23.66 -1.86 -2.16
CA ALA A 142 23.79 -2.08 -0.73
C ALA A 142 22.71 -3.03 -0.18
N ALA A 143 22.74 -4.31 -0.61
CA ALA A 143 22.04 -5.38 0.09
C ALA A 143 22.63 -6.79 -0.11
N PHE A 144 23.95 -6.94 -0.33
CA PHE A 144 24.73 -8.10 0.14
C PHE A 144 26.22 -7.87 -0.18
N SER A 145 27.06 -7.63 0.81
CA SER A 145 28.51 -7.80 0.63
C SER A 145 28.82 -9.30 0.71
N ALA A 146 28.88 -9.98 -0.43
CA ALA A 146 29.57 -11.27 -0.55
C ALA A 146 31.02 -11.01 -1.00
N PRO A 147 32.02 -11.67 -0.40
CA PRO A 147 33.40 -11.50 -0.84
C PRO A 147 33.62 -12.27 -2.16
N GLY A 148 33.90 -11.52 -3.23
CA GLY A 148 34.50 -12.05 -4.46
C GLY A 148 33.58 -12.05 -5.68
N GLY A 149 33.95 -11.25 -6.69
CA GLY A 149 33.42 -11.37 -8.04
C GLY A 149 32.94 -10.05 -8.65
N SER A 150 33.83 -9.40 -9.39
CA SER A 150 33.47 -8.39 -10.39
C SER A 150 32.62 -9.03 -11.48
N LEU A 151 31.54 -8.38 -11.92
CA LEU A 151 30.99 -8.64 -13.26
C LEU A 151 30.52 -7.35 -13.94
N SER A 152 31.15 -7.09 -15.07
CA SER A 152 30.83 -6.07 -16.07
C SER A 152 29.49 -6.34 -16.76
N THR A 153 28.80 -5.24 -17.08
CA THR A 153 27.98 -4.99 -18.28
C THR A 153 27.45 -6.21 -19.04
N GLY A 154 26.12 -6.41 -18.99
CA GLY A 154 25.38 -7.02 -20.11
C GLY A 154 24.78 -8.42 -19.93
N GLN A 155 24.31 -8.83 -18.76
CA GLN A 155 23.50 -10.04 -18.67
C GLN A 155 22.00 -9.75 -18.74
N SER A 156 21.41 -10.18 -19.85
CA SER A 156 19.99 -10.44 -19.99
C SER A 156 19.50 -11.28 -18.81
N VAL A 157 18.53 -10.73 -18.07
CA VAL A 157 17.84 -11.44 -16.99
C VAL A 157 17.08 -12.60 -17.63
N THR A 158 17.73 -13.76 -17.67
CA THR A 158 17.04 -15.01 -17.92
C THR A 158 16.38 -15.38 -16.61
N TYR A 159 15.05 -15.31 -16.54
CA TYR A 159 14.30 -15.90 -15.45
C TYR A 159 14.65 -17.39 -15.41
N GLN A 160 15.55 -17.78 -14.52
CA GLN A 160 15.64 -19.17 -14.12
C GLN A 160 14.35 -19.42 -13.35
N VAL A 161 13.40 -20.09 -13.98
CA VAL A 161 12.26 -20.69 -13.28
C VAL A 161 12.88 -21.64 -12.28
N ILE A 162 13.03 -21.19 -11.04
CA ILE A 162 13.38 -22.07 -9.93
C ILE A 162 12.19 -23.01 -9.84
N ALA A 163 12.37 -24.25 -10.32
CA ALA A 163 11.42 -25.31 -10.11
C ALA A 163 11.20 -25.39 -8.60
N SER A 164 10.02 -24.99 -8.15
CA SER A 164 9.59 -25.19 -6.77
C SER A 164 9.86 -26.65 -6.42
N GLU A 165 10.65 -26.92 -5.38
CA GLU A 165 10.87 -28.29 -4.93
C GLU A 165 9.49 -28.97 -4.77
N PRO A 166 9.30 -30.17 -5.34
CA PRO A 166 8.04 -30.86 -5.25
C PRO A 166 7.71 -31.09 -3.76
N VAL A 167 6.61 -30.47 -3.31
CA VAL A 167 6.09 -30.63 -1.95
C VAL A 167 6.01 -32.14 -1.66
N PRO A 168 6.60 -32.63 -0.56
CA PRO A 168 6.69 -34.07 -0.31
C PRO A 168 5.30 -34.72 -0.33
N GLU A 169 5.21 -35.83 -1.06
CA GLU A 169 3.97 -36.46 -1.50
C GLU A 169 3.22 -37.38 -0.50
N PRO A 170 3.33 -37.32 0.84
CA PRO A 170 2.24 -37.89 1.64
C PRO A 170 0.99 -36.99 1.59
N ALA A 171 1.14 -35.68 1.79
CA ALA A 171 0.01 -34.80 2.08
C ALA A 171 -0.98 -34.64 0.90
N THR A 172 -0.47 -34.53 -0.32
CA THR A 172 -1.30 -34.34 -1.52
C THR A 172 -2.10 -35.60 -1.87
N LEU A 173 -1.48 -36.78 -1.75
CA LEU A 173 -2.17 -38.07 -1.94
C LEU A 173 -3.22 -38.30 -0.85
N PHE A 174 -2.94 -37.94 0.40
CA PHE A 174 -3.91 -38.01 1.48
C PHE A 174 -5.13 -37.12 1.22
N LEU A 175 -4.93 -35.87 0.81
CA LEU A 175 -6.03 -34.94 0.51
C LEU A 175 -6.85 -35.39 -0.70
N LEU A 176 -6.21 -35.84 -1.77
CA LEU A 176 -6.89 -36.35 -2.96
C LEU A 176 -7.64 -37.66 -2.67
N GLY A 177 -7.04 -38.55 -1.88
CA GLY A 177 -7.63 -39.82 -1.47
C GLY A 177 -8.83 -39.65 -0.55
N LEU A 178 -8.74 -38.78 0.46
CA LEU A 178 -9.86 -38.47 1.36
C LEU A 178 -11.00 -37.77 0.61
N GLY A 179 -10.69 -36.83 -0.28
CA GLY A 179 -11.67 -36.18 -1.15
C GLY A 179 -12.39 -37.16 -2.08
N GLY A 180 -11.63 -38.06 -2.73
CA GLY A 180 -12.17 -39.10 -3.61
C GLY A 180 -13.06 -40.10 -2.86
N LEU A 181 -12.65 -40.54 -1.67
CA LEU A 181 -13.45 -41.46 -0.84
C LEU A 181 -14.73 -40.80 -0.33
N ALA A 182 -14.69 -39.52 0.05
CA ALA A 182 -15.86 -38.76 0.47
C ALA A 182 -16.88 -38.59 -0.68
N LEU A 183 -16.41 -38.29 -1.88
CA LEU A 183 -17.26 -38.20 -3.08
C LEU A 183 -17.85 -39.56 -3.48
N ALA A 184 -17.06 -40.64 -3.42
CA ALA A 184 -17.52 -41.99 -3.70
C ALA A 184 -18.59 -42.46 -2.68
N ARG A 185 -18.44 -42.12 -1.39
CA ARG A 185 -19.43 -42.38 -0.35
C ARG A 185 -20.71 -41.53 -0.47
N ARG A 186 -20.67 -40.38 -1.17
CA ARG A 186 -21.88 -39.63 -1.54
C ARG A 186 -22.61 -40.30 -2.71
N ARG A 187 -21.90 -40.78 -3.74
CA ARG A 187 -22.52 -41.45 -4.90
C ARG A 187 -23.28 -42.72 -4.53
N LYS A 188 -22.73 -43.57 -3.65
CA LYS A 188 -23.41 -44.82 -3.24
C LYS A 188 -24.72 -44.63 -2.45
N ARG A 189 -24.96 -43.43 -1.90
CA ARG A 189 -26.20 -43.11 -1.17
C ARG A 189 -27.34 -42.60 -2.05
N CYS A 190 -27.08 -42.31 -3.33
CA CYS A 190 -28.10 -41.91 -4.30
C CYS A 190 -28.55 -43.03 -5.25
N SER A 191 -28.02 -44.26 -5.10
CA SER A 191 -28.36 -45.39 -5.98
C SER A 191 -29.23 -46.46 -5.30
N SER A 192 -29.86 -46.14 -4.16
CA SER A 192 -30.78 -47.05 -3.44
C SER A 192 -32.15 -46.42 -3.16
N LEU A 193 -32.68 -45.66 -4.12
CA LEU A 193 -34.08 -45.26 -4.20
C LEU A 193 -34.58 -45.56 -5.62
#